data_AF-A0A9R1UPA8-F1
#
_entry.id   AF-A0A9R1UPA8-F1
#
_cell.length_a   1.000
_cell.length_b   1.000
_cell.length_c   1.000
_cell.angle_alpha   90.00
_cell.angle_beta   90.00
_cell.angle_gamma   90.00
#
_symmetry.space_group_name_H-M   'P 1'
#
loop_
_entity.id
_entity.type
_entity.pdbx_description
1 polymer ?
#
loop_
_entity_poly.entity_id
_entity_poly.type
_entity_poly.pdbx_seq_one_letter_code
_entity_poly.pdbx_strand_id
1 'polypeptide(L)'
;MSQGDTSIPKTNFQPAFIVSNIKNVIPLVLNQTNDHYASWVEFFNIHVCACNVKDHIDEEAAKPTDVDKTTWDHFDALVKQWIYSTISPELAHTIMKPVASALDLWKRLQENFPQ
;
A
#
# COMPACT_ATOMS: atom_id res chain seq x y z
N MET A 1 -41.32 3.52 29.14
CA MET A 1 -40.79 4.03 27.86
C MET A 1 -39.36 3.57 27.76
N SER A 2 -39.08 2.55 26.95
CA SER A 2 -37.73 2.02 26.73
C SER A 2 -37.42 2.22 25.26
N GLN A 3 -36.57 3.19 24.95
CA GLN A 3 -35.93 3.27 23.64
C GLN A 3 -34.53 2.67 23.81
N GLY A 4 -34.36 1.46 23.29
CA GLY A 4 -33.05 0.89 23.04
C GLY A 4 -32.54 1.48 21.74
N ASP A 5 -31.56 2.38 21.83
CA ASP A 5 -30.78 2.82 20.67
C ASP A 5 -29.94 1.63 20.20
N THR A 6 -30.50 0.86 19.29
CA THR A 6 -29.78 -0.18 18.57
C THR A 6 -28.91 0.55 17.55
N SER A 7 -27.70 0.91 17.98
CA SER A 7 -26.67 1.43 17.08
C SER A 7 -26.34 0.33 16.09
N ILE A 8 -26.79 0.52 14.84
CA ILE A 8 -26.45 -0.36 13.73
C ILE A 8 -24.91 -0.42 13.66
N PRO A 9 -24.28 -1.61 13.67
CA PRO A 9 -22.84 -1.69 13.51
C PRO A 9 -22.51 -1.07 12.16
N LYS A 10 -21.75 0.02 12.16
CA LYS A 10 -21.21 0.60 10.92
C LYS A 10 -20.30 -0.46 10.33
N THR A 11 -20.78 -1.16 9.31
CA THR A 11 -19.95 -2.07 8.53
C THR A 11 -18.95 -1.21 7.78
N ASN A 12 -17.77 -1.01 8.36
CA ASN A 12 -16.69 -0.27 7.72
C ASN A 12 -16.18 -1.13 6.55
N PHE A 13 -16.66 -0.82 5.35
CA PHE A 13 -16.19 -1.45 4.12
C PHE A 13 -14.71 -1.09 3.92
N GLN A 14 -13.87 -2.12 3.79
CA GLN A 14 -12.42 -1.98 3.63
C GLN A 14 -12.04 -2.48 2.23
N PRO A 15 -11.90 -1.58 1.23
CA PRO A 15 -11.65 -1.98 -0.15
C PRO A 15 -10.37 -2.81 -0.32
N ALA A 16 -9.34 -2.53 0.49
CA ALA A 16 -8.07 -3.27 0.48
C ALA A 16 -8.24 -4.78 0.66
N PHE A 17 -9.25 -5.24 1.42
CA PHE A 17 -9.49 -6.68 1.64
C PHE A 17 -10.06 -7.41 0.42
N ILE A 18 -10.54 -6.68 -0.60
CA ILE A 18 -11.14 -7.26 -1.81
C ILE A 18 -10.12 -7.32 -2.96
N VAL A 19 -9.04 -6.55 -2.88
CA VAL A 19 -8.03 -6.49 -3.94
C VAL A 19 -7.07 -7.68 -3.83
N SER A 20 -7.41 -8.77 -4.50
CA SER A 20 -6.53 -9.94 -4.60
C SER A 20 -5.52 -9.84 -5.75
N ASN A 21 -5.75 -8.97 -6.76
CA ASN A 21 -4.93 -8.94 -7.98
C ASN A 21 -4.66 -7.52 -8.47
N ILE A 22 -3.65 -6.86 -7.89
CA ILE A 22 -3.24 -5.49 -8.24
C ILE A 22 -2.85 -5.32 -9.72
N LYS A 23 -2.47 -6.40 -10.41
CA LYS A 23 -2.01 -6.37 -11.82
C LYS A 23 -3.08 -5.87 -12.80
N ASN A 24 -4.36 -5.97 -12.44
CA ASN A 24 -5.45 -5.40 -13.24
C ASN A 24 -5.53 -3.87 -13.11
N VAL A 25 -4.99 -3.30 -12.02
CA VAL A 25 -5.03 -1.86 -11.72
C VAL A 25 -3.73 -1.17 -12.16
N ILE A 26 -2.59 -1.86 -12.02
CA ILE A 26 -1.28 -1.38 -12.44
C ILE A 26 -0.74 -2.33 -13.51
N PRO A 27 -1.00 -2.09 -14.81
CA PRO A 27 -0.50 -2.94 -15.90
C PRO A 27 0.99 -2.73 -16.20
N LEU A 28 1.69 -1.95 -15.36
CA LEU A 28 3.10 -1.60 -15.53
C LEU A 28 3.97 -2.35 -14.53
N VAL A 29 5.07 -2.92 -15.03
CA VAL A 29 6.13 -3.51 -14.18
C VAL A 29 7.31 -2.56 -14.17
N LEU A 30 7.62 -1.99 -13.00
CA LEU A 30 8.79 -1.14 -12.81
C LEU A 30 10.07 -1.98 -12.80
N ASN A 31 11.11 -1.53 -13.48
CA ASN A 31 12.42 -2.19 -13.50
C ASN A 31 13.53 -1.13 -13.41
N GLN A 32 14.78 -1.56 -13.23
CA GLN A 32 15.92 -0.69 -12.96
C GLN A 32 16.32 0.25 -14.10
N THR A 33 15.86 0.00 -15.32
CA THR A 33 16.24 0.78 -16.51
C THR A 33 15.13 1.71 -16.99
N ASN A 34 14.04 1.85 -16.22
CA ASN A 34 12.76 2.32 -16.76
C ASN A 34 12.47 3.81 -16.54
N ASP A 35 12.25 4.53 -17.64
CA ASP A 35 11.76 5.91 -17.73
C ASP A 35 10.33 6.08 -17.15
N HIS A 36 9.63 4.97 -16.91
CA HIS A 36 8.25 4.97 -16.43
C HIS A 36 8.10 5.08 -14.91
N TYR A 37 9.18 5.37 -14.17
CA TYR A 37 9.12 5.52 -12.71
C TYR A 37 8.03 6.50 -12.26
N ALA A 38 7.97 7.69 -12.87
CA ALA A 38 6.95 8.69 -12.55
C ALA A 38 5.52 8.18 -12.78
N SER A 39 5.28 7.51 -13.91
CA SER A 39 3.97 6.91 -14.22
C SER A 39 3.62 5.78 -13.25
N TRP A 40 4.59 4.93 -12.89
CA TRP A 40 4.38 3.86 -11.92
C TRP A 40 4.01 4.41 -10.54
N VAL A 41 4.72 5.45 -10.07
CA VAL A 41 4.45 6.14 -8.81
C VAL A 41 3.03 6.71 -8.80
N GLU A 42 2.58 7.32 -9.90
CA GLU A 42 1.23 7.86 -10.01
C GLU A 42 0.16 6.75 -9.92
N PHE A 43 0.31 5.66 -10.69
CA PHE A 43 -0.61 4.53 -10.61
C PHE A 43 -0.65 3.89 -9.22
N PHE A 44 0.50 3.77 -8.58
CA PHE A 44 0.59 3.19 -7.23
C PHE A 44 -0.09 4.08 -6.19
N ASN A 45 0.10 5.40 -6.26
CA ASN A 45 -0.57 6.36 -5.38
C ASN A 45 -2.10 6.31 -5.54
N ILE A 46 -2.60 6.27 -6.79
CA ILE A 46 -4.04 6.13 -7.07
C ILE A 46 -4.57 4.84 -6.44
N HIS A 47 -3.84 3.73 -6.57
CA HIS A 47 -4.25 2.43 -6.05
C HIS A 47 -4.38 2.43 -4.52
N VAL A 48 -3.34 2.87 -3.80
CA VAL A 48 -3.36 2.88 -2.32
C VAL A 48 -4.35 3.90 -1.76
N CYS A 49 -4.59 5.01 -2.47
CA CYS A 49 -5.62 5.98 -2.14
C CYS A 49 -7.02 5.37 -2.25
N ALA A 50 -7.32 4.70 -3.38
CA ALA A 50 -8.61 4.01 -3.59
C ALA A 50 -8.85 2.88 -2.57
N CYS A 51 -7.77 2.31 -2.02
CA CYS A 51 -7.83 1.26 -1.01
C CYS A 51 -7.82 1.78 0.44
N ASN A 52 -7.77 3.09 0.68
CA ASN A 52 -7.66 3.73 1.99
C ASN A 52 -6.44 3.27 2.81
N VAL A 53 -5.30 3.05 2.15
CA VAL A 53 -4.04 2.61 2.79
C VAL A 53 -2.85 3.48 2.40
N LYS A 54 -3.09 4.72 1.97
CA LYS A 54 -2.04 5.67 1.59
C LYS A 54 -1.03 5.93 2.72
N ASP A 55 -1.48 5.90 3.98
CA ASP A 55 -0.66 6.12 5.17
C ASP A 55 0.51 5.10 5.30
N HIS A 56 0.46 3.98 4.59
CA HIS A 56 1.53 2.98 4.58
C HIS A 56 2.72 3.34 3.68
N ILE A 57 2.61 4.36 2.83
CA ILE A 57 3.71 4.83 1.95
C ILE A 57 4.00 6.33 2.13
N ASP A 58 3.34 6.98 3.08
CA ASP A 58 3.47 8.40 3.35
C ASP A 58 4.25 8.61 4.66
N GLU A 59 5.39 9.32 4.58
CA GLU A 59 6.24 9.57 5.75
C GLU A 59 5.63 10.61 6.71
N GLU A 60 4.77 11.50 6.20
CA GLU A 60 4.13 12.54 6.99
C GLU A 60 2.83 12.03 7.65
N ALA A 61 2.31 10.90 7.21
CA ALA A 61 1.10 10.32 7.76
C ALA A 61 1.33 9.71 9.14
N ALA A 62 0.55 10.17 10.12
CA ALA A 62 0.48 9.52 11.42
C ALA A 62 -0.42 8.28 11.33
N LYS A 63 -0.04 7.20 12.03
CA LYS A 63 -0.90 6.04 12.16
C LYS A 63 -2.27 6.46 12.74
N PRO A 64 -3.40 6.10 12.09
CA PRO A 64 -4.73 6.38 12.62
C PRO A 64 -4.95 5.72 14.00
N THR A 65 -5.62 6.45 14.90
CA THR A 65 -5.85 6.00 16.28
C THR A 65 -6.97 4.95 16.38
N ASP A 66 -7.81 4.85 15.37
CA ASP A 66 -8.95 3.95 15.25
C ASP A 66 -8.63 2.62 14.57
N VAL A 67 -7.38 2.42 14.11
CA VAL A 67 -6.93 1.17 13.47
C VAL A 67 -6.05 0.37 14.42
N ASP A 68 -6.52 -0.82 14.78
CA ASP A 68 -5.79 -1.73 15.66
C ASP A 68 -4.47 -2.24 15.02
N LYS A 69 -3.58 -2.82 15.84
CA LYS A 69 -2.27 -3.28 15.37
C LYS A 69 -2.38 -4.40 14.32
N THR A 70 -3.30 -5.34 14.49
CA THR A 70 -3.46 -6.47 13.59
C THR A 70 -3.93 -6.01 12.22
N THR A 71 -4.92 -5.13 12.17
CA THR A 71 -5.41 -4.53 10.92
C THR A 71 -4.33 -3.70 10.23
N TRP A 72 -3.57 -2.89 10.99
CA TRP A 72 -2.44 -2.12 10.47
C TRP A 72 -1.35 -3.01 9.86
N ASP A 73 -0.93 -4.06 10.57
CA ASP A 73 0.09 -4.99 10.09
C ASP A 73 -0.39 -5.74 8.83
N HIS A 74 -1.69 -6.02 8.73
CA HIS A 74 -2.28 -6.63 7.55
C HIS A 74 -2.21 -5.71 6.32
N PHE A 75 -2.61 -4.44 6.48
CA PHE A 75 -2.50 -3.46 5.40
C PHE A 75 -1.04 -3.22 4.99
N ASP A 76 -0.11 -3.19 5.94
CA ASP A 76 1.32 -3.12 5.65
C ASP A 76 1.78 -4.31 4.80
N ALA A 77 1.36 -5.53 5.14
CA ALA A 77 1.66 -6.73 4.36
C ALA A 77 1.05 -6.69 2.94
N LEU A 78 -0.18 -6.20 2.78
CA LEU A 78 -0.83 -6.04 1.48
C LEU A 78 -0.07 -5.05 0.59
N VAL A 79 0.28 -3.87 1.12
CA VAL A 79 1.02 -2.87 0.36
C VAL A 79 2.41 -3.39 -0.03
N LYS A 80 3.09 -4.14 0.83
CA LYS A 80 4.35 -4.83 0.46
C LYS A 80 4.14 -5.84 -0.67
N GLN A 81 3.11 -6.68 -0.58
CA GLN A 81 2.78 -7.63 -1.64
C GLN A 81 2.51 -6.91 -2.97
N TRP A 82 1.82 -5.78 -2.94
CA TRP A 82 1.52 -4.95 -4.09
C TRP A 82 2.77 -4.37 -4.72
N ILE A 83 3.70 -3.82 -3.92
CA ILE A 83 5.01 -3.37 -4.39
C ILE A 83 5.73 -4.51 -5.11
N TYR A 84 5.90 -5.66 -4.47
CA TYR A 84 6.61 -6.79 -5.07
C TYR A 84 5.92 -7.35 -6.33
N SER A 85 4.61 -7.19 -6.46
CA SER A 85 3.85 -7.70 -7.60
C SER A 85 3.93 -6.82 -8.85
N THR A 86 4.37 -5.56 -8.70
CA THR A 86 4.40 -4.55 -9.77
C THR A 86 5.81 -4.04 -10.08
N ILE A 87 6.84 -4.69 -9.52
CA ILE A 87 8.24 -4.46 -9.84
C ILE A 87 8.90 -5.73 -10.40
N SER A 88 10.02 -5.57 -11.09
CA SER A 88 10.79 -6.71 -11.62
C SER A 88 11.46 -7.50 -10.48
N PRO A 89 11.75 -8.80 -10.68
CA PRO A 89 12.43 -9.61 -9.67
C PRO A 89 13.78 -9.04 -9.22
N GLU A 90 14.53 -8.42 -10.14
CA GLU A 90 15.84 -7.80 -9.86
C GLU A 90 15.68 -6.57 -8.95
N LEU A 91 14.69 -5.73 -9.23
CA LEU A 91 14.39 -4.57 -8.40
C LEU A 91 13.84 -5.02 -7.03
N ALA A 92 12.99 -6.05 -6.99
CA ALA A 92 12.52 -6.65 -5.75
C ALA A 92 13.69 -7.11 -4.87
N HIS A 93 14.66 -7.82 -5.45
CA HIS A 93 15.85 -8.27 -4.72
C HIS A 93 16.69 -7.09 -4.18
N THR A 94 16.73 -5.98 -4.92
CA THR A 94 17.48 -4.77 -4.56
C THR A 94 16.87 -4.04 -3.36
N ILE A 95 15.54 -3.92 -3.30
CA ILE A 95 14.86 -3.18 -2.23
C ILE A 95 14.54 -4.05 -1.00
N MET A 96 14.53 -5.38 -1.17
CA MET A 96 14.14 -6.32 -0.12
C MET A 96 15.00 -6.16 1.15
N LYS A 97 14.33 -6.19 2.30
CA LYS A 97 14.97 -6.04 3.62
C LYS A 97 14.22 -6.85 4.67
N PRO A 98 14.93 -7.53 5.59
CA PRO A 98 14.30 -8.12 6.75
C PRO A 98 13.55 -7.06 7.58
N VAL A 99 12.33 -7.39 8.02
CA VAL A 99 11.52 -6.57 8.94
C VAL A 99 11.18 -5.17 8.39
N ALA A 100 11.26 -4.95 7.06
CA ALA A 100 10.81 -3.70 6.46
C ALA A 100 9.28 -3.56 6.47
N SER A 101 8.84 -2.33 6.73
CA SER A 101 7.50 -1.84 6.45
C SER A 101 7.32 -1.54 4.96
N ALA A 102 6.07 -1.34 4.53
CA ALA A 102 5.78 -0.84 3.19
C ALA A 102 6.47 0.51 2.91
N LEU A 103 6.48 1.42 3.91
CA LEU A 103 7.14 2.72 3.82
C LEU A 103 8.65 2.58 3.62
N ASP A 104 9.30 1.64 4.31
CA ASP A 104 10.73 1.38 4.12
C ASP A 104 11.04 0.92 2.69
N LEU A 105 10.20 0.04 2.13
CA LEU A 105 10.38 -0.41 0.73
C LEU A 105 10.11 0.72 -0.26
N TRP A 106 9.10 1.56 0.01
CA TRP A 106 8.76 2.72 -0.80
C TRP A 106 9.93 3.72 -0.86
N LYS A 107 10.53 4.05 0.29
CA LYS A 107 11.71 4.93 0.35
C LYS A 107 12.89 4.35 -0.42
N ARG A 108 13.17 3.05 -0.26
CA ARG A 108 14.23 2.38 -1.01
C ARG A 108 13.99 2.38 -2.51
N LEU A 109 12.73 2.29 -2.97
CA LEU A 109 12.42 2.49 -4.38
C LEU A 109 12.78 3.91 -4.81
N GLN A 110 12.37 4.94 -4.06
CA GLN A 110 12.71 6.34 -4.37
C GLN A 110 14.22 6.57 -4.46
N GLU A 111 15.01 5.96 -3.57
CA GLU A 111 16.49 6.02 -3.60
C GLU A 111 17.10 5.40 -4.86
N ASN A 112 16.45 4.41 -5.48
CA ASN A 112 16.89 3.79 -6.73
C ASN A 112 16.57 4.64 -7.98
N PHE A 113 15.71 5.65 -7.86
CA PHE A 113 15.29 6.53 -8.95
C PHE A 113 15.37 8.02 -8.54
N PRO A 114 16.59 8.53 -8.23
CA PRO A 114 16.76 9.94 -7.89
C PRO A 114 16.41 10.83 -9.10
N GLN A 115 15.63 11.88 -8.84
CA GLN A 115 15.22 12.90 -9.82
C GLN A 115 16.30 13.96 -10.03
#